data_AF-A0A918VWX9-F1
#
_entry.id   AF-A0A918VWX9-F1
#
_cell.length_a   1.000
_cell.length_b   1.000
_cell.length_c   1.000
_cell.angle_alpha   90.00
_cell.angle_beta   90.00
_cell.angle_gamma   90.00
#
_symmetry.space_group_name_H-M   'P 1'
#
loop_
_entity.id
_entity.type
_entity.pdbx_description
1 polymer ?
#
loop_
_entity_poly.entity_id
_entity_poly.type
_entity_poly.pdbx_seq_one_letter_code
_entity_poly.pdbx_strand_id
1 'polypeptide(L)' 'MVINNGTFKEVSSKIYTMSLPMIYDRIDELLEIIKKNPEDQDLYFNSEMELSYLEALREEIE' A
#
# COMPACT_ATOMS: atom_id res chain seq x y z
N MET A 1 11.44 30.47 23.76
CA MET A 1 10.90 29.14 24.14
C MET A 1 11.09 28.24 22.93
N VAL A 2 12.15 27.41 22.93
CA VAL A 2 12.48 26.54 21.80
C VAL A 2 11.66 25.27 21.96
N ILE A 3 10.59 25.16 21.18
CA ILE A 3 9.80 23.92 21.12
C ILE A 3 10.55 23.01 20.14
N ASN A 4 11.18 21.97 20.68
CA ASN A 4 11.89 20.95 19.92
C ASN A 4 10.90 20.22 19.01
N ASN A 5 10.99 20.48 17.71
CA ASN A 5 10.22 19.85 16.63
C ASN A 5 10.70 18.40 16.35
N GLY A 6 10.87 17.58 17.39
CA GLY A 6 11.47 16.25 17.27
C GLY A 6 10.47 15.10 17.20
N THR A 7 9.28 15.22 17.78
CA THR A 7 8.56 14.00 18.23
C THR A 7 7.16 13.80 17.66
N PHE A 8 6.63 14.74 16.87
CA PHE A 8 5.33 14.56 16.20
C PHE A 8 5.45 14.11 14.74
N LYS A 9 6.62 14.29 14.11
CA LYS A 9 6.83 13.94 12.70
C LYS A 9 7.23 12.48 12.48
N GLU A 10 7.65 11.79 13.53
CA GLU A 10 8.24 10.45 13.44
C GLU A 10 7.21 9.31 13.59
N VAL A 11 6.01 9.63 14.10
CA VAL A 11 4.90 8.65 14.17
C VAL A 11 4.00 8.74 12.94
N SER A 12 3.93 9.91 12.28
CA SER A 12 3.24 10.04 10.98
C SER A 12 4.08 9.55 9.80
N SER A 13 5.39 9.35 9.97
CA SER A 13 6.32 8.89 8.92
C SER A 13 6.42 7.36 8.79
N LYS A 14 5.54 6.60 9.45
CA LYS A 14 5.34 5.17 9.19
C LYS A 14 4.15 4.88 8.28
N ILE A 15 3.57 5.91 7.66
CA ILE A 15 2.92 5.70 6.37
C ILE A 15 4.07 5.43 5.42
N TYR A 16 4.31 4.16 5.10
CA TYR A 16 5.24 3.77 4.05
C TYR A 16 4.88 4.60 2.82
N THR A 17 5.67 5.62 2.48
CA THR A 17 5.49 6.34 1.21
C THR A 17 5.95 5.39 0.12
N MET A 18 5.04 4.55 -0.38
CA MET A 18 5.29 3.78 -1.60
C MET A 18 5.46 4.77 -2.76
N SER A 19 6.49 4.59 -3.55
CA SER A 19 6.65 5.34 -4.79
C SER A 19 5.74 4.77 -5.87
N LEU A 20 5.34 5.59 -6.84
CA LEU A 20 4.45 5.16 -7.93
C LEU A 20 4.93 3.85 -8.62
N PRO A 21 6.23 3.64 -8.93
CA PRO A 21 6.72 2.36 -9.44
C PRO A 21 6.48 1.18 -8.48
N MET A 22 6.68 1.37 -7.17
CA MET A 22 6.45 0.30 -6.18
C MET A 22 4.97 -0.08 -6.07
N ILE A 23 4.08 0.89 -6.27
CA ILE A 23 2.63 0.65 -6.29
C ILE A 23 2.27 -0.21 -7.50
N TYR A 24 2.78 0.13 -8.68
CA TYR A 24 2.58 -0.68 -9.89
C TYR A 24 3.12 -2.10 -9.71
N ASP A 25 4.36 -2.26 -9.23
CA ASP A 25 4.96 -3.57 -8.99
C ASP A 25 4.13 -4.42 -8.02
N ARG A 26 3.60 -3.80 -6.96
CA ARG A 26 2.80 -4.51 -5.95
C ARG A 26 1.42 -4.91 -6.47
N ILE A 27 0.77 -4.06 -7.27
CA ILE A 27 -0.49 -4.39 -7.96
C ILE A 27 -0.29 -5.61 -8.85
N ASP A 28 0.78 -5.65 -9.64
CA ASP A 28 1.08 -6.77 -10.52
C ASP A 28 1.31 -8.07 -9.74
N GLU A 29 2.04 -8.02 -8.62
CA GLU A 29 2.26 -9.16 -7.73
C GLU A 29 0.94 -9.72 -7.17
N LEU A 30 0.05 -8.85 -6.68
CA LEU A 30 -1.25 -9.26 -6.14
C LEU A 30 -2.13 -9.93 -7.21
N LEU A 31 -2.13 -9.38 -8.43
CA LEU A 31 -2.85 -9.98 -9.55
C LEU A 31 -2.30 -11.36 -9.92
N GLU A 32 -0.98 -11.58 -9.84
CA GLU A 32 -0.40 -12.91 -10.03
C GLU A 32 -0.78 -13.89 -8.93
N ILE A 33 -0.79 -13.45 -7.68
CA ILE A 33 -1.15 -14.26 -6.50
C ILE A 33 -2.59 -14.76 -6.63
N ILE A 34 -3.52 -13.87 -6.99
CA ILE A 34 -4.94 -14.20 -7.24
C ILE A 34 -5.05 -15.23 -8.37
N LYS A 35 -4.35 -15.03 -9.49
CA LYS A 35 -4.37 -15.96 -10.64
C LYS A 35 -3.87 -17.36 -10.29
N LYS A 36 -2.86 -17.47 -9.41
CA LYS A 36 -2.26 -18.75 -9.01
C LYS A 36 -3.12 -19.52 -8.00
N ASN A 37 -3.96 -18.83 -7.23
CA ASN A 37 -4.73 -19.41 -6.13
C ASN A 37 -6.22 -19.00 -6.22
N PRO A 38 -6.92 -19.32 -7.32
CA PRO A 38 -8.28 -18.82 -7.55
C PRO A 38 -9.33 -19.38 -6.59
N GLU A 39 -9.03 -20.46 -5.88
CA GLU A 39 -9.94 -21.11 -4.91
C GLU A 39 -9.72 -20.62 -3.48
N ASP A 40 -8.64 -19.88 -3.21
CA ASP A 40 -8.35 -19.35 -1.89
C ASP A 40 -9.10 -18.02 -1.68
N GLN A 41 -10.29 -18.14 -1.10
CA GLN A 41 -11.20 -17.01 -0.86
C GLN A 41 -10.63 -15.99 0.12
N ASP A 42 -9.85 -16.44 1.13
CA ASP A 42 -9.24 -15.56 2.11
C ASP A 42 -8.12 -14.75 1.47
N LEU A 43 -7.29 -15.41 0.65
CA LEU A 43 -6.25 -14.76 -0.12
C LEU A 43 -6.83 -13.78 -1.14
N TYR A 44 -7.90 -14.15 -1.83
CA TYR A 44 -8.62 -13.26 -2.75
C TYR A 44 -9.13 -12.01 -2.02
N PHE A 45 -9.83 -12.18 -0.89
CA PHE A 45 -10.38 -11.07 -0.12
C PHE A 45 -9.29 -10.12 0.38
N ASN A 46 -8.19 -10.66 0.92
CA ASN A 46 -7.07 -9.86 1.39
C ASN A 46 -6.36 -9.12 0.24
N SER A 47 -6.18 -9.79 -0.90
CA SER A 47 -5.51 -9.20 -2.06
C SER A 47 -6.34 -8.10 -2.71
N GLU A 48 -7.67 -8.25 -2.79
CA GLU A 48 -8.60 -7.24 -3.29
C GLU A 48 -8.63 -5.98 -2.41
N MET A 49 -8.61 -6.16 -1.09
CA MET A 49 -8.53 -5.04 -0.14
C MET A 49 -7.22 -4.26 -0.32
N GLU A 50 -6.11 -4.97 -0.48
CA GLU A 50 -4.80 -4.36 -0.70
C GLU A 50 -4.74 -3.66 -2.08
N LEU A 51 -5.27 -4.28 -3.13
CA LEU A 51 -5.40 -3.69 -4.46
C LEU A 51 -6.17 -2.36 -4.41
N SER A 52 -7.34 -2.33 -3.75
CA SER A 52 -8.15 -1.12 -3.62
C SER A 52 -7.39 0.02 -2.92
N TYR A 53 -6.59 -0.31 -1.90
CA TYR A 53 -5.75 0.68 -1.21
C TYR A 53 -4.64 1.22 -2.11
N LEU A 54 -3.97 0.34 -2.86
CA LEU A 54 -2.89 0.71 -3.79
C LEU A 54 -3.39 1.56 -4.95
N GLU A 55 -4.59 1.30 -5.46
CA GLU A 55 -5.21 2.12 -6.50
C GLU A 55 -5.55 3.52 -6.00
N ALA A 56 -6.11 3.65 -4.80
CA ALA A 56 -6.34 4.95 -4.18
C ALA A 56 -5.02 5.71 -3.97
N LEU A 57 -3.99 5.02 -3.48
CA LEU A 57 -2.67 5.62 -3.29
C LEU A 57 -2.01 6.02 -4.62
N ARG A 58 -2.22 5.24 -5.69
CA ARG A 58 -1.78 5.59 -7.05
C ARG A 58 -2.42 6.90 -7.50
N GLU A 59 -3.74 7.02 -7.37
CA GLU A 59 -4.49 8.22 -7.75
C GLU A 59 -4.09 9.46 -6.94
N GLU A 60 -3.71 9.31 -5.67
CA GLU A 60 -3.22 10.42 -4.85
C GLU A 60 -1.82 10.91 -5.25
N ILE A 61 -1.01 10.04 -5.86
CA ILE A 61 0.39 10.32 -6.22
C ILE A 61 0.56 10.80 -7.68
N GLU A 62 -0.33 10.40 -8.60
CA GLU A 62 -0.35 10.83 -10.02
C GLU A 62 -0.78 12.31 -10.20
#